data_AF-A0A1R3HZY4-F1
#
_entry.id   AF-A0A1R3HZY4-F1
#
_cell.length_a   1.000
_cell.length_b   1.000
_cell.length_c   1.000
_cell.angle_alpha   90.00
_cell.angle_beta   90.00
_cell.angle_gamma   90.00
#
_symmetry.space_group_name_H-M   'P 1'
#
loop_
_entity.id
_entity.type
_entity.pdbx_description
1 polymer ?
#
loop_
_entity_poly.entity_id
_entity_poly.type
_entity_poly.pdbx_seq_one_letter_code
_entity_poly.pdbx_strand_id
1 'polypeptide(L)' 'MESKPVFLCVCNDNSVRLYDLPSFLERGKIFAKQDIRAIEVGPDGSGLFFTGDGTGFKVCKWAKAEAEAEAIATS' A
#
# COMPACT_ATOMS: atom_id res chain seq x y z
N MET A 1 -2.35 11.28 17.57
CA MET A 1 -3.32 10.55 16.73
C MET A 1 -2.58 9.33 16.22
N GLU A 2 -2.82 8.16 16.80
CA GLU A 2 -2.15 6.93 16.35
C GLU A 2 -2.68 6.57 14.96
N SER A 3 -1.79 6.45 13.99
CA SER A 3 -2.15 5.97 12.66
C SER A 3 -2.41 4.46 12.73
N LYS A 4 -3.50 3.99 12.13
CA LYS A 4 -3.84 2.56 12.10
C LYS A 4 -2.68 1.78 11.45
N PRO A 5 -2.08 0.79 12.13
CA PRO A 5 -0.96 0.04 11.56
C PRO A 5 -1.41 -0.81 10.37
N VAL A 6 -0.54 -0.90 9.35
CA VAL A 6 -0.76 -1.70 8.14
C VAL A 6 0.37 -2.72 8.04
N PHE A 7 0.01 -3.97 7.80
CA PHE A 7 0.96 -5.04 7.49
C PHE A 7 1.12 -5.17 5.97
N LEU A 8 2.36 -5.11 5.48
CA LEU A 8 2.68 -5.34 4.07
C LEU A 8 3.34 -6.71 3.91
N CYS A 9 2.89 -7.49 2.93
CA CYS A 9 3.35 -8.84 2.69
C CYS A 9 3.67 -9.05 1.21
N VAL A 10 4.90 -9.46 0.91
CA VAL A 10 5.27 -9.96 -0.42
C VAL A 10 4.90 -11.44 -0.49
N CYS A 11 4.11 -11.80 -1.50
CA CYS A 11 3.61 -13.15 -1.70
C CYS A 11 4.24 -13.79 -2.95
N ASN A 12 4.41 -15.11 -2.92
CA ASN A 12 4.94 -15.89 -4.06
C ASN A 12 3.96 -15.99 -5.25
N ASP A 13 2.84 -15.26 -5.22
CA ASP A 13 1.88 -15.11 -6.33
C ASP A 13 2.13 -13.80 -7.11
N ASN A 14 3.35 -13.26 -7.06
CA ASN A 14 3.77 -12.00 -7.69
C ASN A 14 2.95 -10.79 -7.25
N SER A 15 2.61 -10.74 -5.96
CA SER A 15 1.85 -9.63 -5.39
C SER A 15 2.40 -9.11 -4.07
N VAL A 16 2.16 -7.81 -3.84
CA VAL A 16 2.21 -7.21 -2.49
C VAL A 16 0.79 -7.08 -2.00
N ARG A 17 0.51 -7.60 -0.81
CA ARG A 17 -0.79 -7.47 -0.15
C ARG A 17 -0.67 -6.59 1.08
N LEU A 18 -1.71 -5.81 1.31
CA LEU A 18 -1.79 -4.84 2.40
C LEU A 18 -2.96 -5.20 3.30
N TYR A 19 -2.68 -5.31 4.59
CA TYR A 19 -3.67 -5.71 5.59
C TYR A 19 -3.78 -4.68 6.70
N ASP A 20 -5.01 -4.31 7.02
CA ASP A 20 -5.30 -3.50 8.20
C ASP A 20 -5.10 -4.34 9.47
N LEU A 21 -4.34 -3.83 10.44
CA LEU A 21 -4.20 -4.46 11.74
C LEU A 21 -5.18 -3.85 12.78
N PRO A 22 -5.64 -4.65 13.76
CA PRO A 22 -5.35 -6.08 13.95
C PRO A 22 -6.29 -7.01 13.15
N SER A 23 -7.21 -6.47 12.36
CA SER A 23 -8.30 -7.25 11.75
C SER A 23 -7.85 -8.17 10.59
N PHE A 24 -6.65 -7.97 10.04
CA PHE A 24 -6.13 -8.64 8.84
C PHE A 24 -7.08 -8.54 7.64
N LEU A 25 -7.87 -7.48 7.57
CA LEU A 25 -8.72 -7.21 6.41
C LEU A 25 -7.84 -6.70 5.28
N GLU A 26 -7.98 -7.29 4.09
CA GLU A 26 -7.24 -6.85 2.92
C GLU A 26 -7.66 -5.43 2.56
N ARG A 27 -6.72 -4.49 2.65
CA ARG A 27 -6.88 -3.10 2.26
C ARG A 27 -6.61 -2.89 0.78
N GLY A 28 -5.71 -3.68 0.20
CA GLY A 28 -5.35 -3.58 -1.20
C GLY A 28 -4.27 -4.56 -1.62
N LYS A 29 -4.06 -4.61 -2.94
CA LYS A 29 -3.13 -5.53 -3.59
C LYS A 29 -2.43 -4.86 -4.77
N ILE A 30 -1.13 -5.06 -4.89
CA ILE A 30 -0.31 -4.60 -6.01
C ILE A 30 0.23 -5.82 -6.74
N PHE A 31 0.06 -5.86 -8.06
CA PHE A 31 0.59 -6.94 -8.91
C PHE A 31 1.91 -6.53 -9.57
N ALA A 32 2.84 -7.47 -9.60
CA ALA A 32 4.10 -7.40 -10.34
C ALA A 32 4.06 -8.33 -11.55
N LYS A 33 5.00 -8.13 -12.49
CA LYS A 33 5.11 -9.01 -13.67
C LYS A 33 5.92 -10.27 -13.34
N GLN A 34 6.83 -10.16 -12.39
CA GLN A 34 7.74 -11.21 -11.95
C GLN A 34 7.82 -11.21 -10.41
N ASP A 35 8.64 -12.12 -9.90
CA ASP A 35 8.91 -12.26 -8.47
C ASP A 35 9.38 -10.94 -7.87
N ILE A 36 8.65 -10.49 -6.85
CA ILE A 36 8.98 -9.28 -6.10
C ILE A 36 10.15 -9.60 -5.18
N ARG A 37 11.21 -8.79 -5.26
CA ARG A 37 12.48 -9.04 -4.54
C ARG A 37 12.69 -8.15 -3.34
N ALA A 38 12.01 -7.01 -3.28
CA ALA A 38 12.17 -6.04 -2.22
C ALA A 38 10.89 -5.26 -1.99
N ILE A 39 10.65 -4.97 -0.72
CA ILE A 39 9.70 -3.96 -0.27
C ILE A 39 10.40 -3.08 0.76
N GLU A 40 10.33 -1.77 0.59
CA GLU A 40 10.98 -0.80 1.48
C GLU A 40 10.01 0.31 1.84
N VAL A 41 9.96 0.65 3.13
CA VAL A 41 9.14 1.76 3.61
C VAL A 41 9.96 3.05 3.51
N GLY A 42 9.33 4.10 2.99
CA GLY A 42 9.96 5.41 2.87
C GLY A 42 10.22 6.07 4.23
N PRO A 43 10.80 7.27 4.22
CA PRO A 43 11.05 8.04 5.44
C PRO A 43 9.80 8.20 6.29
N ASP A 44 9.99 8.29 7.61
CA ASP A 44 8.89 8.43 8.56
C ASP A 44 7.98 9.61 8.21
N GLY A 45 6.67 9.43 8.38
CA GLY A 45 5.64 10.40 8.04
C GLY A 45 5.38 10.63 6.55
N SER A 46 6.16 10.07 5.62
CA SER A 46 5.94 10.25 4.17
C SER A 46 4.73 9.48 3.64
N GLY A 47 4.37 8.38 4.30
CA GLY A 47 3.37 7.43 3.82
C GLY A 47 3.74 6.76 2.49
N LEU A 48 5.04 6.71 2.17
CA LEU A 48 5.56 6.08 0.96
C LEU A 48 6.05 4.66 1.24
N PHE A 49 5.92 3.81 0.22
CA PHE A 49 6.62 2.54 0.15
C PHE A 49 6.97 2.19 -1.30
N PHE A 50 7.98 1.34 -1.44
CA PHE A 50 8.56 0.96 -2.72
C PHE A 50 8.51 -0.55 -2.86
N THR A 51 8.28 -1.05 -4.08
CA THR A 51 8.34 -2.47 -4.40
C THR A 51 8.89 -2.67 -5.79
N GLY A 52 9.69 -3.73 -6.02
CA GLY A 52 10.31 -3.99 -7.32
C GLY A 52 10.47 -5.47 -7.64
N ASP A 53 10.43 -5.79 -8.93
CA ASP A 53 10.48 -7.16 -9.47
C ASP A 53 11.71 -7.42 -10.36
N GLY A 54 12.72 -6.56 -10.28
CA GLY A 54 13.95 -6.64 -11.09
C GLY A 54 13.80 -6.09 -12.51
N THR A 55 12.58 -5.87 -13.01
CA THR A 55 12.34 -5.17 -14.30
C THR A 55 12.10 -3.68 -14.11
N GLY A 56 11.72 -3.28 -12.90
CA GLY A 56 11.52 -1.90 -12.48
C GLY A 56 11.05 -1.83 -11.04
N PHE A 57 10.63 -0.64 -10.61
CA PHE A 57 10.07 -0.40 -9.28
C PHE A 57 8.78 0.43 -9.37
N LYS A 58 7.94 0.28 -8.35
CA LYS A 58 6.73 1.08 -8.12
C LYS A 58 6.95 1.93 -6.88
N VAL A 59 6.54 3.19 -6.96
CA VAL A 59 6.45 4.11 -5.82
C VAL A 59 4.97 4.21 -5.45
N CYS A 60 4.64 3.86 -4.22
CA CYS A 60 3.28 3.86 -3.72
C CYS A 60 3.16 4.85 -2.56
N LYS A 61 2.07 5.61 -2.53
CA LYS A 61 1.74 6.54 -1.45
C LYS A 61 0.40 6.17 -0.85
N TRP A 62 0.27 6.27 0.47
CA TRP A 62 -1.05 6.22 1.11
C TRP A 62 -1.94 7.32 0.55
N ALA A 63 -3.07 6.94 -0.06
CA ALA A 63 -4.16 7.87 -0.25
C ALA A 63 -4.61 8.35 1.13
N LYS A 64 -4.71 9.66 1.31
CA LYS A 64 -5.40 10.21 2.47
C LYS A 64 -6.82 9.64 2.40
N ALA A 65 -7.36 9.17 3.52
CA ALA A 65 -8.78 8.86 3.58
C ALA A 65 -9.51 10.19 3.37
N GLU A 66 -9.81 10.51 2.14
CA GLU A 66 -10.69 11.61 1.82
C GLU A 66 -12.07 11.22 2.31
N ALA A 67 -12.58 11.98 3.27
CA ALA A 67 -14.01 12.20 3.41
C ALA A 67 -14.58 12.94 2.16
N GLU A 68 -14.09 12.66 0.94
CA GLU A 68 -14.57 13.23 -0.33
C GLU A 68 -15.43 12.23 -1.11
N ALA A 69 -16.22 11.43 -0.39
CA ALA A 69 -17.50 10.99 -0.95
C ALA A 69 -18.59 12.06 -0.77
N GLU A 70 -18.37 13.10 0.07
CA GLU A 70 -19.40 14.10 0.40
C GLU A 70 -19.30 15.39 -0.43
N ALA A 71 -18.14 15.73 -1.02
CA ALA A 71 -17.98 16.97 -1.78
C ALA A 71 -18.53 16.91 -3.23
N ILE A 72 -18.66 15.72 -3.83
CA ILE A 72 -19.26 15.56 -5.16
C ILE A 72 -20.81 15.59 -5.09
N ALA A 73 -21.39 15.42 -3.91
CA ALA A 73 -22.85 15.39 -3.74
C ALA A 73 -23.49 16.78 -3.53
N THR A 74 -22.73 17.89 -3.54
CA THR A 74 -23.27 19.25 -3.33
C THR A 74 -22.69 20.31 -4.27
N SER A 75 -22.27 19.95 -5.48
CA SER A 75 -21.96 20.92 -6.56
C SER A 75 -22.75 20.62 -7.83
#